data_AF-A0A0Q9W241-F1
#
_entry.id   AF-A0A0Q9W241-F1
#
_cell.length_a   1.000
_cell.length_b   1.000
_cell.length_c   1.000
_cell.angle_alpha   90.00
_cell.angle_beta   90.00
_cell.angle_gamma   90.00
#
_symmetry.space_group_name_H-M   'P 1'
#
loop_
_entity.id
_entity.type
_entity.pdbx_description
1 polymer ?
#
loop_
_entity_poly.entity_id
_entity_poly.type
_entity_poly.pdbx_seq_one_letter_code
_entity_poly.pdbx_strand_id
1 'polypeptide(L)'
;MQMNPSITIERKRVDCTALPKGWQREEVHKKSGCNTGVDVFYYSRALRTDVSLVPPIRQTASIFKQPVTVVRNHEPSKVKHDAKHGGQEKPKQLFWEKRLERLRACHDNGEELDDITLPKTIRTVGPNVNEQTVLQSVATALHMLNAGVHGQSSTKAELTKNAMAFMNPEQPLMHAVIISEDDIRKQEDRVGVARRKLQDALKT
;
A
#
# COMPACT_ATOMS: atom_id res chain seq x y z
N MET A 1 -31.74 34.54 -37.82
CA MET A 1 -31.64 33.42 -36.85
C MET A 1 -30.71 32.38 -37.45
N GLN A 2 -29.44 32.35 -37.01
CA GLN A 2 -28.45 31.37 -37.48
C GLN A 2 -28.51 30.13 -36.57
N MET A 3 -28.70 28.98 -37.21
CA MET A 3 -28.70 27.66 -36.58
C MET A 3 -27.25 27.24 -36.32
N ASN A 4 -26.88 27.03 -35.06
CA ASN A 4 -25.60 26.42 -34.70
C ASN A 4 -25.62 24.92 -35.01
N PRO A 5 -24.61 24.34 -35.68
CA PRO A 5 -24.53 22.89 -35.85
C PRO A 5 -24.16 22.24 -34.52
N SER A 6 -25.03 21.33 -34.06
CA SER A 6 -24.79 20.44 -32.92
C SER A 6 -23.55 19.58 -33.20
N ILE A 7 -22.42 19.86 -32.55
CA ILE A 7 -21.28 18.94 -32.50
C ILE A 7 -21.69 17.71 -31.69
N THR A 8 -22.00 16.62 -32.39
CA THR A 8 -22.13 15.30 -31.81
C THR A 8 -20.71 14.79 -31.53
N ILE A 9 -20.33 14.66 -30.26
CA ILE A 9 -19.05 14.06 -29.88
C ILE A 9 -19.18 12.56 -30.12
N GLU A 10 -18.55 12.05 -31.18
CA GLU A 10 -18.32 10.61 -31.30
C GLU A 10 -17.41 10.15 -30.16
N ARG A 11 -18.00 9.53 -29.14
CA ARG A 11 -17.25 8.85 -28.08
C ARG A 11 -16.82 7.48 -28.61
N LYS A 12 -15.56 7.34 -29.03
CA LYS A 12 -15.02 6.06 -29.52
C LYS A 12 -14.22 5.37 -28.41
N ARG A 13 -14.75 4.27 -27.90
CA ARG A 13 -14.04 3.40 -26.95
C ARG A 13 -13.14 2.43 -27.71
N VAL A 14 -11.88 2.32 -27.30
CA VAL A 14 -10.87 1.49 -27.95
C VAL A 14 -10.47 0.36 -27.02
N ASP A 15 -10.38 -0.87 -27.53
CA ASP A 15 -9.89 -2.01 -26.74
C ASP A 15 -8.40 -1.82 -26.37
N CYS A 16 -8.07 -2.07 -25.10
CA CYS A 16 -6.72 -1.89 -24.58
C CYS A 16 -5.99 -3.24 -24.52
N THR A 17 -5.12 -3.48 -25.49
CA THR A 17 -4.36 -4.75 -25.62
C THR A 17 -3.29 -4.94 -24.56
N ALA A 18 -2.85 -3.86 -23.89
CA ALA A 18 -1.89 -3.90 -22.79
C ALA A 18 -2.53 -4.33 -21.44
N LEU A 19 -3.86 -4.35 -21.37
CA LEU A 19 -4.62 -4.76 -20.19
C LEU A 19 -5.30 -6.11 -20.46
N PRO A 20 -5.78 -6.81 -19.41
CA PRO A 20 -6.51 -8.06 -19.58
C PRO A 20 -7.66 -7.95 -20.59
N LYS A 21 -7.99 -9.07 -21.25
CA LYS A 21 -9.01 -9.10 -22.29
C LYS A 21 -10.34 -8.52 -21.79
N GLY A 22 -10.89 -7.53 -22.51
CA GLY A 22 -12.15 -6.86 -22.17
C GLY A 22 -11.99 -5.47 -21.57
N TRP A 23 -10.77 -5.00 -21.31
CA TRP A 23 -10.52 -3.61 -20.93
C TRP A 23 -10.57 -2.67 -22.13
N GLN A 24 -11.24 -1.53 -21.97
CA GLN A 24 -11.36 -0.47 -22.96
C GLN A 24 -10.82 0.83 -22.41
N ARG A 25 -10.25 1.66 -23.29
CA ARG A 25 -9.79 3.02 -23.01
C ARG A 25 -10.69 4.02 -23.75
N GLU A 26 -11.02 5.12 -23.08
CA GLU A 26 -11.75 6.25 -23.64
C GLU A 26 -10.97 7.53 -23.36
N GLU A 27 -10.76 8.34 -24.39
CA GLU A 27 -10.06 9.62 -24.28
C GLU A 27 -11.07 10.75 -24.52
N VAL A 28 -11.28 11.58 -23.51
CA VAL A 28 -12.27 12.67 -23.55
C VAL A 28 -11.52 14.00 -23.57
N HIS A 29 -11.68 14.72 -24.66
CA HIS A 29 -11.10 16.05 -24.82
C HIS A 29 -11.96 17.07 -24.05
N LYS A 30 -11.33 17.84 -23.16
CA LYS A 30 -12.03 18.89 -22.40
C LYS A 30 -12.49 19.99 -23.35
N LYS A 31 -13.79 20.29 -23.30
CA LYS A 31 -14.44 21.26 -24.21
C LYS A 31 -14.46 22.69 -23.70
N SER A 32 -14.17 22.93 -22.43
CA SER A 32 -14.18 24.27 -21.82
C SER A 32 -13.30 24.32 -20.57
N GLY A 33 -12.47 25.35 -20.44
CA GLY A 33 -11.63 25.63 -19.26
C GLY A 33 -10.18 26.01 -19.61
N CYS A 34 -9.49 26.72 -18.71
CA CYS A 34 -8.11 27.21 -18.86
C CYS A 34 -7.05 26.09 -19.05
N ASN A 35 -7.43 24.82 -18.93
CA ASN A 35 -6.57 23.66 -19.19
C ASN A 35 -7.10 22.89 -20.41
N THR A 36 -6.50 23.11 -21.57
CA THR A 36 -6.65 22.25 -22.75
C THR A 36 -5.96 20.91 -22.47
N GLY A 37 -6.74 19.84 -22.25
CA GLY A 37 -6.19 18.52 -21.93
C GLY A 37 -7.15 17.39 -22.27
N VAL A 38 -6.59 16.18 -22.37
CA VAL A 38 -7.31 14.93 -22.63
C VAL A 38 -7.41 14.16 -21.31
N ASP A 39 -8.63 13.85 -20.87
CA ASP A 39 -8.85 12.92 -19.76
C ASP A 39 -8.92 11.49 -20.32
N VAL A 40 -8.19 10.57 -19.70
CA VAL A 40 -8.14 9.16 -20.11
C VAL A 40 -8.89 8.31 -19.08
N PHE A 41 -9.93 7.61 -19.52
CA PHE A 41 -10.72 6.69 -18.71
C PHE A 41 -10.51 5.24 -19.15
N TYR A 42 -10.51 4.31 -18.20
CA TYR A 42 -10.41 2.87 -18.48
C TYR A 42 -11.66 2.16 -17.96
N TYR A 43 -12.24 1.26 -18.76
CA TYR A 43 -13.47 0.53 -18.48
C TYR A 43 -13.27 -0.97 -18.70
N SER A 44 -13.57 -1.79 -17.71
CA SER A 44 -13.59 -3.25 -17.88
C SER A 44 -14.98 -3.73 -18.33
N ARG A 45 -15.07 -4.44 -19.46
CA ARG A 45 -16.26 -5.18 -19.90
C ARG A 45 -16.38 -6.56 -19.25
N ALA A 46 -15.38 -6.99 -18.48
CA ALA A 46 -15.51 -8.16 -17.63
C ALA A 46 -16.60 -7.88 -16.59
N LEU A 47 -17.49 -8.87 -16.41
CA LEU A 47 -18.51 -8.93 -15.37
C LEU A 47 -17.99 -8.27 -14.10
N ARG A 48 -18.77 -7.30 -13.61
CA ARG A 48 -18.54 -6.62 -12.34
C ARG A 48 -18.10 -7.65 -11.29
N THR A 49 -16.83 -7.61 -10.93
CA THR A 49 -16.41 -7.91 -9.58
C THR A 49 -16.59 -6.62 -8.81
N ASP A 50 -17.85 -6.24 -8.58
CA ASP A 50 -18.13 -5.12 -7.72
C ASP A 50 -17.77 -5.50 -6.28
N VAL A 51 -16.63 -4.95 -5.86
CA VAL A 51 -16.49 -4.26 -4.58
C VAL A 51 -17.86 -4.01 -3.94
N SER A 52 -18.11 -4.70 -2.82
CA SER A 52 -19.35 -4.75 -2.03
C SER A 52 -20.41 -5.76 -2.53
N LEU A 53 -20.36 -6.98 -1.98
CA LEU A 53 -21.46 -7.97 -1.97
C LEU A 53 -22.72 -7.50 -1.21
N VAL A 54 -22.84 -6.22 -0.86
CA VAL A 54 -24.06 -5.65 -0.30
C VAL A 54 -24.91 -5.16 -1.46
N PRO A 55 -26.08 -5.77 -1.72
CA PRO A 55 -27.01 -5.27 -2.73
C PRO A 55 -27.30 -3.78 -2.50
N PRO A 56 -27.44 -2.96 -3.55
CA PRO A 56 -27.78 -1.55 -3.40
C PRO A 56 -29.01 -1.39 -2.49
N ILE A 57 -28.80 -0.80 -1.31
CA ILE A 57 -29.86 -0.54 -0.35
C ILE A 57 -30.66 0.63 -0.90
N ARG A 58 -31.99 0.47 -1.01
CA ARG A 58 -32.88 1.58 -1.35
C ARG A 58 -32.70 2.67 -0.30
N GLN A 59 -32.23 3.86 -0.71
CA GLN A 59 -32.29 5.05 0.13
C GLN A 59 -33.73 5.57 0.16
N THR A 60 -34.60 4.82 0.80
CA THR A 60 -35.95 5.28 1.15
C THR A 60 -35.91 5.77 2.59
N ALA A 61 -36.71 6.78 2.93
CA ALA A 61 -36.88 7.28 4.30
C ALA A 61 -37.44 6.22 5.29
N SER A 62 -37.69 5.00 4.84
CA SER A 62 -38.20 3.89 5.65
C SER A 62 -37.08 3.10 6.32
N ILE A 63 -37.18 2.93 7.64
CA ILE A 63 -36.19 2.24 8.47
C ILE A 63 -36.25 0.70 8.34
N PHE A 64 -37.32 0.18 7.75
CA PHE A 64 -37.52 -1.26 7.59
C PHE A 64 -36.97 -1.72 6.23
N LYS A 65 -35.98 -2.61 6.26
CA LYS A 65 -35.37 -3.18 5.06
C LYS A 65 -36.38 -4.06 4.33
N GLN A 66 -36.91 -3.56 3.21
CA GLN A 66 -37.69 -4.39 2.30
C GLN A 66 -36.76 -5.17 1.35
N PRO A 67 -37.01 -6.47 1.12
CA PRO A 67 -36.22 -7.26 0.19
C PRO A 67 -36.42 -6.74 -1.25
N VAL A 68 -35.33 -6.67 -2.01
CA VAL A 68 -35.35 -6.29 -3.43
C VAL A 68 -35.18 -7.56 -4.27
N THR A 69 -36.14 -7.83 -5.17
CA THR A 69 -36.08 -8.96 -6.08
C THR A 69 -35.12 -8.66 -7.24
N VAL A 70 -34.06 -9.45 -7.36
CA VAL A 70 -33.14 -9.37 -8.50
C VAL A 70 -33.72 -10.17 -9.67
N VAL A 71 -34.14 -9.49 -10.73
CA VAL A 71 -34.56 -10.12 -11.98
C VAL A 71 -33.33 -10.33 -12.87
N ARG A 72 -33.03 -11.58 -13.24
CA ARG A 72 -31.99 -11.92 -14.22
C ARG A 72 -32.65 -12.36 -15.52
N ASN A 73 -32.25 -11.75 -16.64
CA ASN A 73 -32.76 -12.05 -17.98
C ASN A 73 -31.98 -13.16 -18.71
N HIS A 74 -31.23 -14.00 -18.00
CA HIS A 74 -30.49 -15.12 -18.61
C HIS A 74 -30.63 -16.38 -17.75
N GLU A 75 -30.55 -17.54 -18.39
CA GLU A 75 -30.64 -18.85 -17.74
C GLU A 75 -29.44 -19.05 -16.78
N PRO A 76 -29.65 -19.54 -15.54
CA PRO A 76 -28.60 -19.64 -14.55
C PRO A 76 -27.47 -20.55 -15.05
N SER A 77 -26.26 -19.99 -15.14
CA SER A 77 -25.06 -20.73 -15.52
C SER A 77 -24.85 -21.92 -14.58
N LYS A 78 -24.78 -23.13 -15.13
CA LYS A 78 -24.53 -24.39 -14.40
C LYS A 78 -23.07 -24.54 -13.93
N VAL A 79 -22.23 -23.55 -14.17
CA VAL A 79 -20.85 -23.56 -13.67
C VAL A 79 -20.90 -23.26 -12.18
N LYS A 80 -20.60 -24.26 -11.34
CA LYS A 80 -20.37 -24.11 -9.90
C LYS A 80 -19.45 -22.91 -9.67
N HIS A 81 -20.02 -21.77 -9.28
CA HIS A 81 -19.26 -20.55 -9.00
C HIS A 81 -18.77 -20.48 -7.56
N ASP A 82 -19.08 -21.49 -6.74
CA ASP A 82 -18.51 -21.66 -5.41
C ASP A 82 -17.13 -22.31 -5.49
N ALA A 83 -16.17 -21.60 -6.09
CA ALA A 83 -14.88 -21.58 -5.41
C ALA A 83 -15.19 -20.94 -4.07
N LYS A 84 -15.24 -21.74 -2.99
CA LYS A 84 -15.34 -21.21 -1.64
C LYS A 84 -14.25 -20.16 -1.54
N HIS A 85 -14.63 -18.89 -1.51
CA HIS A 85 -13.70 -17.80 -1.37
C HIS A 85 -13.09 -18.02 0.01
N GLY A 86 -11.91 -18.65 0.04
CA GLY A 86 -11.09 -18.73 1.24
C GLY A 86 -11.02 -17.34 1.86
N GLY A 87 -10.95 -17.29 3.20
CA GLY A 87 -11.07 -16.05 3.97
C GLY A 87 -10.43 -14.88 3.25
N GLN A 88 -11.25 -13.90 2.87
CA GLN A 88 -10.78 -12.73 2.14
C GLN A 88 -9.96 -11.89 3.13
N GLU A 89 -8.64 -12.09 3.16
CA GLU A 89 -7.76 -11.21 3.90
C GLU A 89 -7.87 -9.81 3.28
N LYS A 90 -8.03 -8.79 4.12
CA LYS A 90 -8.08 -7.41 3.65
C LYS A 90 -6.75 -7.09 2.97
N PRO A 91 -6.75 -6.47 1.78
CA PRO A 91 -5.51 -6.10 1.10
C PRO A 91 -4.70 -5.15 1.98
N LYS A 92 -3.42 -5.47 2.19
CA LYS A 92 -2.47 -4.64 2.92
C LYS A 92 -1.71 -3.72 1.97
N GLN A 93 -1.50 -2.47 2.37
CA GLN A 93 -0.72 -1.52 1.59
C GLN A 93 0.77 -1.64 1.97
N LEU A 94 1.61 -2.18 1.09
CA LEU A 94 3.02 -2.53 1.41
C LEU A 94 4.00 -1.36 1.59
N PHE A 95 3.64 -0.16 1.13
CA PHE A 95 4.54 1.00 1.10
C PHE A 95 3.86 2.28 1.59
N TRP A 96 2.98 2.14 2.57
CA TRP A 96 2.25 3.29 3.11
C TRP A 96 3.17 4.26 3.84
N GLU A 97 4.30 3.77 4.38
CA GLU A 97 5.34 4.55 5.05
C GLU A 97 5.92 5.61 4.12
N LYS A 98 6.01 5.33 2.81
CA LYS A 98 6.46 6.32 1.82
C LYS A 98 5.59 7.58 1.79
N ARG A 99 4.34 7.51 2.24
CA ARG A 99 3.46 8.70 2.36
C ARG A 99 3.91 9.66 3.46
N LEU A 100 4.71 9.17 4.41
CA LEU A 100 5.34 9.96 5.45
C LEU A 100 6.70 10.52 5.02
N GLU A 101 7.14 10.25 3.78
CA GLU A 101 8.34 10.90 3.25
C GLU A 101 8.14 12.42 3.25
N ARG A 102 9.21 13.13 3.64
CA ARG A 102 9.25 14.60 3.79
C ARG A 102 8.45 15.16 4.96
N LEU A 103 7.80 14.32 5.76
CA LEU A 103 7.33 14.72 7.08
C LEU A 103 8.49 14.62 8.06
N ARG A 104 8.76 15.70 8.77
CA ARG A 104 9.81 15.79 9.79
C ARG A 104 9.20 16.26 11.10
N ALA A 105 9.76 15.76 12.20
CA ALA A 105 9.45 16.32 13.50
C ALA A 105 10.07 17.70 13.60
N CYS A 106 9.37 18.63 14.23
CA CYS A 106 9.85 19.99 14.46
C CYS A 106 9.62 20.38 15.92
N HIS A 107 10.44 21.32 16.38
CA HIS A 107 10.23 22.02 17.63
C HIS A 107 9.03 22.97 17.52
N ASP A 108 8.55 23.45 18.67
CA ASP A 108 7.45 24.43 18.76
C ASP A 108 7.76 25.76 18.05
N ASN A 109 9.04 26.09 17.91
CA ASN A 109 9.55 27.23 17.14
C ASN A 109 9.58 26.99 15.60
N GLY A 110 9.23 25.78 15.13
CA GLY A 110 9.25 25.40 13.71
C GLY A 110 10.59 24.90 13.18
N GLU A 111 11.62 24.78 14.02
CA GLU A 111 12.91 24.21 13.64
C GLU A 111 12.80 22.69 13.46
N GLU A 112 13.23 22.19 12.30
CA GLU A 112 13.20 20.76 11.99
C GLU A 112 14.26 20.01 12.81
N LEU A 113 13.86 18.87 13.37
CA LEU A 113 14.78 17.95 14.03
C LEU A 113 15.63 17.23 12.99
N ASP A 114 16.88 16.96 13.37
CA ASP A 114 17.81 16.18 12.56
C ASP A 114 17.28 14.76 12.31
N ASP A 115 17.61 14.24 11.13
CA ASP A 115 17.31 12.86 10.78
C ASP A 115 18.10 11.89 11.67
N ILE A 116 17.41 10.85 12.14
CA ILE A 116 18.07 9.71 12.77
C ILE A 116 18.89 8.97 11.72
N THR A 117 20.21 8.90 11.92
CA THR A 117 21.10 8.08 11.11
C THR A 117 20.98 6.61 11.52
N LEU A 118 20.69 5.73 10.57
CA LEU A 118 20.58 4.31 10.89
C LEU A 118 21.97 3.65 11.07
N PRO A 119 22.10 2.69 11.99
CA PRO A 119 23.33 1.91 12.11
C PRO A 119 23.56 1.07 10.84
N LYS A 120 24.83 0.87 10.46
CA LYS A 120 25.22 0.12 9.25
C LYS A 120 24.67 -1.31 9.15
N THR A 121 24.27 -1.88 10.30
CA THR A 121 23.64 -3.20 10.38
C THR A 121 22.23 -3.20 9.79
N ILE A 122 21.51 -2.08 9.88
CA ILE A 122 20.16 -1.90 9.32
C ILE A 122 20.31 -1.36 7.90
N ARG A 123 20.02 -2.19 6.91
CA ARG A 123 20.09 -1.82 5.49
C ARG A 123 18.70 -1.72 4.88
N THR A 124 18.48 -0.69 4.07
CA THR A 124 17.26 -0.47 3.30
C THR A 124 17.01 -1.60 2.30
N VAL A 125 15.76 -2.03 2.13
CA VAL A 125 15.39 -3.01 1.10
C VAL A 125 14.06 -2.64 0.43
N GLY A 126 13.97 -2.89 -0.88
CA GLY A 126 12.78 -2.57 -1.67
C GLY A 126 12.94 -1.34 -2.57
N PRO A 127 11.93 -1.05 -3.41
CA PRO A 127 12.00 0.00 -4.43
C PRO A 127 11.94 1.40 -3.81
N ASN A 128 12.95 2.22 -4.09
CA ASN A 128 13.03 3.62 -3.63
C ASN A 128 12.87 3.79 -2.11
N VAL A 129 13.30 2.80 -1.32
CA VAL A 129 13.28 2.84 0.14
C VAL A 129 14.56 3.51 0.63
N ASN A 130 14.42 4.54 1.46
CA ASN A 130 15.53 5.25 2.10
C ASN A 130 15.54 4.98 3.62
N GLU A 131 16.54 5.51 4.33
CA GLU A 131 16.69 5.30 5.78
C GLU A 131 15.51 5.82 6.60
N GLN A 132 14.91 6.95 6.20
CA GLN A 132 13.72 7.49 6.87
C GLN A 132 12.50 6.56 6.72
N THR A 133 12.28 6.03 5.51
CA THR A 133 11.22 5.03 5.28
C THR A 133 11.44 3.77 6.12
N VAL A 134 12.69 3.30 6.24
CA VAL A 134 13.02 2.16 7.08
C VAL A 134 12.71 2.45 8.54
N LEU A 135 13.11 3.62 9.05
CA LEU A 135 12.84 4.03 10.42
C LEU A 135 11.34 4.01 10.72
N GLN A 136 10.53 4.59 9.83
CA GLN A 136 9.07 4.60 9.94
C GLN A 136 8.48 3.18 9.94
N SER A 137 9.00 2.31 9.07
CA SER A 137 8.57 0.91 8.97
C SER A 137 8.94 0.11 10.22
N VAL A 138 10.16 0.29 10.75
CA VAL A 138 10.63 -0.35 11.99
C VAL A 138 9.85 0.15 13.19
N ALA A 139 9.62 1.46 13.31
CA ALA A 139 8.82 2.04 14.40
C ALA A 139 7.40 1.48 14.39
N THR A 140 6.79 1.37 13.20
CA THR A 140 5.46 0.74 13.05
C THR A 140 5.51 -0.74 13.44
N ALA A 141 6.52 -1.48 12.97
CA ALA A 141 6.67 -2.88 13.31
C ALA A 141 6.76 -3.10 14.83
N LEU A 142 7.57 -2.29 15.52
CA LEU A 142 7.71 -2.35 16.97
C LEU A 142 6.45 -1.92 17.74
N HIS A 143 5.65 -1.00 17.18
CA HIS A 143 4.47 -0.47 17.85
C HIS A 143 3.21 -1.31 17.62
N MET A 144 3.02 -1.79 16.38
CA MET A 144 1.77 -2.38 15.90
C MET A 144 1.86 -3.89 15.70
N LEU A 145 3.04 -4.43 15.37
CA LEU A 145 3.20 -5.86 15.14
C LEU A 145 3.55 -6.53 16.47
N ASN A 146 2.61 -7.32 17.01
CA ASN A 146 2.85 -8.18 18.17
C ASN A 146 3.64 -9.44 17.76
N ALA A 147 4.71 -9.27 16.99
CA ALA A 147 5.53 -10.34 16.43
C ALA A 147 7.01 -9.95 16.42
N GLY A 148 7.89 -10.94 16.30
CA GLY A 148 9.33 -10.70 16.22
C GLY A 148 9.71 -9.91 14.96
N VAL A 149 10.57 -8.90 15.14
CA VAL A 149 11.07 -8.04 14.06
C VAL A 149 12.45 -8.55 13.60
N HIS A 150 12.46 -9.20 12.44
CA HIS A 150 13.65 -9.82 11.85
C HIS A 150 14.09 -9.10 10.56
N GLY A 151 13.16 -8.47 9.84
CA GLY A 151 13.37 -7.85 8.53
C GLY A 151 12.98 -8.77 7.37
N GLN A 152 13.18 -8.29 6.13
CA GLN A 152 12.87 -9.03 4.91
C GLN A 152 13.93 -10.09 4.62
N SER A 153 13.50 -11.35 4.50
CA SER A 153 14.38 -12.46 4.12
C SER A 153 14.69 -12.50 2.62
N SER A 154 13.84 -11.89 1.79
CA SER A 154 14.03 -11.86 0.34
C SER A 154 15.24 -11.01 -0.07
N THR A 155 15.90 -11.46 -1.14
CA THR A 155 17.08 -10.77 -1.66
C THR A 155 16.69 -9.47 -2.37
N LYS A 156 17.64 -8.53 -2.46
CA LYS A 156 17.45 -7.28 -3.20
C LYS A 156 17.09 -7.54 -4.68
N ALA A 157 17.64 -8.59 -5.28
CA ALA A 157 17.38 -8.96 -6.67
C ALA A 157 15.92 -9.41 -6.88
N GLU A 158 15.40 -10.26 -5.99
CA GLU A 158 14.00 -10.72 -6.05
C GLU A 158 13.01 -9.56 -5.87
N LEU A 159 13.26 -8.71 -4.86
CA LEU A 159 12.43 -7.54 -4.60
C LEU A 159 12.45 -6.52 -5.75
N THR A 160 13.55 -6.42 -6.49
CA THR A 160 13.62 -5.58 -7.70
C THR A 160 12.81 -6.18 -8.85
N LYS A 161 12.80 -7.51 -8.98
CA LYS A 161 12.01 -8.21 -10.01
C LYS A 161 10.51 -8.09 -9.76
N ASN A 162 10.07 -8.33 -8.53
CA ASN A 162 8.67 -8.18 -8.13
C ASN A 162 8.52 -7.96 -6.63
N ALA A 163 8.59 -6.70 -6.20
CA ALA A 163 8.45 -6.34 -4.79
C ALA A 163 7.12 -6.83 -4.18
N MET A 164 6.01 -6.77 -4.93
CA MET A 164 4.70 -7.16 -4.42
C MET A 164 4.58 -8.66 -4.12
N ALA A 165 5.36 -9.50 -4.83
CA ALA A 165 5.33 -10.94 -4.66
C ALA A 165 6.30 -11.44 -3.58
N PHE A 166 7.41 -10.74 -3.37
CA PHE A 166 8.50 -11.19 -2.49
C PHE A 166 8.61 -10.39 -1.19
N MET A 167 7.81 -9.35 -1.01
CA MET A 167 7.80 -8.57 0.23
C MET A 167 6.87 -9.20 1.27
N ASN A 168 7.40 -9.41 2.47
CA ASN A 168 6.59 -9.85 3.60
C ASN A 168 5.95 -8.61 4.27
N PRO A 169 4.60 -8.49 4.29
CA PRO A 169 3.91 -7.37 4.94
C PRO A 169 4.06 -7.36 6.47
N GLU A 170 4.43 -8.49 7.09
CA GLU A 170 4.58 -8.62 8.54
C GLU A 170 6.00 -8.30 9.02
N GLN A 171 6.87 -7.81 8.15
CA GLN A 171 8.25 -7.44 8.48
C GLN A 171 8.57 -6.06 7.91
N PRO A 172 9.41 -5.26 8.59
CA PRO A 172 9.75 -3.91 8.14
C PRO A 172 10.54 -3.92 6.82
N LEU A 173 10.59 -2.77 6.13
CA LEU A 173 11.30 -2.55 4.86
C LEU A 173 12.84 -2.49 4.97
N MET A 174 13.42 -3.32 5.85
CA MET A 174 14.86 -3.49 6.00
C MET A 174 15.29 -4.92 5.68
N HIS A 175 16.53 -5.10 5.29
CA HIS A 175 17.10 -6.41 5.11
C HIS A 175 17.10 -7.19 6.44
N ALA A 176 16.94 -8.51 6.35
CA ALA A 176 17.01 -9.36 7.53
C ALA A 176 18.34 -9.15 8.27
N VAL A 177 18.25 -8.95 9.58
CA VAL A 177 19.42 -8.81 10.44
C VAL A 177 19.78 -10.18 10.99
N ILE A 178 21.01 -10.59 10.73
CA ILE A 178 21.59 -11.81 11.29
C ILE A 178 22.56 -11.38 12.37
N ILE A 179 22.30 -11.81 13.60
CA ILE A 179 23.16 -11.51 14.75
C ILE A 179 24.29 -12.53 14.75
N SER A 180 25.54 -12.05 14.70
CA SER A 180 26.73 -12.89 14.79
C SER A 180 27.22 -13.01 16.23
N GLU A 181 28.05 -14.03 16.51
CA GLU A 181 28.76 -14.18 17.79
C GLU A 181 29.60 -12.94 18.14
N ASP A 182 30.17 -12.28 17.14
CA ASP A 182 30.93 -11.05 17.32
C ASP A 182 30.04 -9.88 17.79
N ASP A 183 28.80 -9.81 17.31
CA ASP A 183 27.84 -8.78 17.73
C ASP A 183 27.42 -9.01 19.19
N ILE A 184 27.20 -10.29 19.56
CA ILE A 184 26.88 -10.68 20.94
C ILE A 184 28.02 -10.28 21.87
N ARG A 185 29.26 -10.70 21.56
CA ARG A 185 30.45 -10.38 22.36
C ARG A 185 30.65 -8.88 22.56
N LYS A 186 30.53 -8.08 21.48
CA LYS A 186 30.62 -6.61 21.57
C LYS A 186 29.55 -6.03 22.49
N GLN A 187 28.34 -6.57 22.45
CA GLN A 187 27.26 -6.09 23.30
C GLN A 187 27.49 -6.47 24.77
N GLU A 188 27.99 -7.69 25.04
CA GLU A 188 28.36 -8.12 26.39
C GLU A 188 29.47 -7.25 26.98
N ASP A 189 30.51 -6.93 26.20
CA ASP A 189 31.59 -6.03 26.62
C ASP A 189 31.06 -4.64 27.00
N ARG A 190 30.15 -4.07 26.19
CA ARG A 190 29.52 -2.77 26.48
C ARG A 190 28.72 -2.81 27.77
N VAL A 191 27.95 -3.88 28.00
CA VAL A 191 27.19 -4.07 29.24
C VAL A 191 28.13 -4.23 30.44
N GLY A 192 29.23 -4.96 30.29
CA GLY A 192 30.25 -5.12 31.32
C GLY A 192 30.87 -3.78 31.74
N VAL A 193 31.21 -2.92 30.77
CA VAL A 193 31.73 -1.57 31.03
C VAL A 193 30.67 -0.71 31.74
N ALA A 194 29.41 -0.73 31.29
CA ALA A 194 28.34 0.04 31.91
C ALA A 194 28.09 -0.39 33.37
N ARG A 195 28.09 -1.70 33.64
CA ARG A 195 27.95 -2.25 35.01
C ARG A 195 29.09 -1.82 35.92
N ARG A 196 30.33 -1.81 35.42
CA ARG A 196 31.50 -1.34 36.19
C ARG A 196 31.38 0.15 36.52
N LYS A 197 31.02 0.98 35.54
CA LYS A 197 30.77 2.41 35.76
C LYS A 197 29.68 2.66 36.81
N LEU A 198 28.59 1.90 36.76
CA LEU A 198 27.53 1.98 37.77
C LEU A 198 28.04 1.57 39.16
N GLN A 199 28.81 0.49 39.25
CA GLN A 199 29.38 0.03 40.53
C GLN A 199 30.29 1.09 41.16
N ASP A 200 31.10 1.78 40.36
CA ASP A 200 32.00 2.82 40.87
C ASP A 200 31.23 4.09 41.29
N ALA A 201 30.19 4.46 40.55
CA ALA A 201 29.30 5.57 40.93
C ALA A 201 28.56 5.30 42.25
N LEU A 202 28.18 4.06 42.54
CA LEU A 202 27.50 3.68 43.79
C LEU A 202 28.43 3.58 45.01
N LYS A 203 29.76 3.57 44.80
CA LYS A 203 30.75 3.61 45.89
C LYS A 203 31.06 5.05 46.35
N THR A 204 30.56 6.04 45.63
CA THR A 204 30.71 7.47 45.94
C THR A 204 29.51 7.93 46.76
#